data_AF-A0A8T8C6A8-F1
#
_entry.id   AF-A0A8T8C6A8-F1
#
_cell.length_a   1.000
_cell.length_b   1.000
_cell.length_c   1.000
_cell.angle_alpha   90.00
_cell.angle_beta   90.00
_cell.angle_gamma   90.00
#
_symmetry.space_group_name_H-M   'P 1'
#
loop_
_entity.id
_entity.type
_entity.pdbx_description
1 polymer ?
#
loop_
_entity_poly.entity_id
_entity_poly.type
_entity_poly.pdbx_seq_one_letter_code
_entity_poly.pdbx_strand_id
1 'polypeptide(L)'
;MDTENKARPFNPVPLGLISLGIWLPIIGAAFLSSGPADPSGSMAFSGGTVILAQIEIFAVIFLLLYAIAIKPWRLSRTVRTVFWINAVAAVVAAITIITTLARM
;
A
#
# COMPACT_ATOMS: atom_id res chain seq x y z
N MET A 1 -8.92 -28.87 32.76
CA MET A 1 -9.50 -27.51 32.73
C MET A 1 -9.18 -26.96 31.37
N ASP A 2 -10.09 -27.23 30.44
CA ASP A 2 -9.90 -27.14 29.01
C ASP A 2 -9.96 -25.68 28.52
N THR A 3 -8.85 -25.25 27.92
CA THR A 3 -8.76 -24.48 26.68
C THR A 3 -9.78 -23.34 26.45
N GLU A 4 -9.49 -22.13 26.95
CA GLU A 4 -9.92 -20.89 26.28
C GLU A 4 -8.78 -20.38 25.39
N ASN A 5 -8.44 -21.12 24.33
CA ASN A 5 -7.86 -20.49 23.16
C ASN A 5 -9.00 -19.82 22.38
N LYS A 6 -9.48 -18.69 22.90
CA LYS A 6 -10.40 -17.81 22.19
C LYS A 6 -9.69 -17.37 20.91
N ALA A 7 -10.00 -18.05 19.81
CA ALA A 7 -9.66 -17.61 18.47
C ALA A 7 -10.13 -16.16 18.35
N ARG A 8 -9.20 -15.21 18.38
CA ARG A 8 -9.52 -13.79 18.25
C ARG A 8 -10.27 -13.61 16.92
N PRO A 9 -11.45 -12.98 16.90
CA PRO A 9 -12.17 -12.74 15.65
C PRO A 9 -11.26 -11.94 14.71
N PHE A 10 -11.19 -12.38 13.46
CA PHE A 10 -10.44 -11.69 12.41
C PHE A 10 -10.95 -10.25 12.29
N ASN A 11 -10.12 -9.28 12.66
CA ASN A 11 -10.45 -7.86 12.52
C ASN A 11 -10.00 -7.39 11.12
N PRO A 12 -10.92 -6.94 10.23
CA PRO A 12 -10.57 -6.49 8.88
C PRO A 12 -9.94 -5.08 8.86
N VAL A 13 -10.05 -4.31 9.95
CA VAL A 13 -9.61 -2.91 10.02
C VAL A 13 -8.14 -2.71 9.67
N PRO A 14 -7.17 -3.52 10.18
CA PRO A 14 -5.76 -3.36 9.84
C PRO A 14 -5.49 -3.56 8.34
N LEU A 15 -6.13 -4.56 7.71
CA LEU A 15 -5.97 -4.82 6.29
C LEU A 15 -6.60 -3.72 5.43
N GLY A 16 -7.71 -3.14 5.89
CA GLY A 16 -8.34 -1.99 5.25
C GLY A 16 -7.44 -0.75 5.27
N LEU A 17 -6.83 -0.44 6.42
CA LEU A 17 -5.89 0.68 6.55
C LEU A 17 -4.64 0.50 5.68
N ILE A 18 -4.09 -0.72 5.64
CA ILE A 18 -2.98 -1.06 4.74
C ILE A 18 -3.39 -0.86 3.29
N SER A 19 -4.58 -1.33 2.91
CA SER A 19 -5.08 -1.18 1.54
C SER A 19 -5.21 0.31 1.16
N LEU A 20 -5.74 1.14 2.06
CA LEU A 20 -5.82 2.59 1.82
C LEU A 20 -4.44 3.22 1.64
N GLY A 21 -3.46 2.84 2.47
CA GLY A 21 -2.08 3.31 2.35
C GLY A 21 -1.40 2.92 1.03
N ILE A 22 -1.74 1.76 0.44
CA ILE A 22 -1.20 1.31 -0.85
C ILE A 22 -1.93 1.99 -2.02
N TRP A 23 -3.25 2.11 -1.96
CA TRP A 23 -4.03 2.62 -3.09
C TRP A 23 -4.02 4.15 -3.22
N LEU A 24 -3.89 4.90 -2.11
CA LEU A 24 -3.82 6.38 -2.16
C LEU A 24 -2.67 6.89 -3.06
N PRO A 25 -1.42 6.40 -2.89
CA PRO A 25 -0.30 6.77 -3.74
C PRO A 25 -0.52 6.46 -5.22
N ILE A 26 -1.04 5.27 -5.53
CA ILE A 26 -1.31 4.81 -6.89
C ILE A 26 -2.33 5.72 -7.58
N ILE A 27 -3.45 5.99 -6.90
CA ILE A 27 -4.52 6.83 -7.43
C ILE A 27 -4.02 8.28 -7.59
N GLY A 28 -3.30 8.81 -6.60
CA GLY A 28 -2.71 10.15 -6.65
C GLY A 28 -1.74 10.32 -7.82
N ALA A 29 -0.84 9.36 -8.03
CA ALA A 29 0.08 9.36 -9.15
C ALA A 29 -0.65 9.29 -10.50
N ALA A 30 -1.69 8.47 -10.62
CA ALA A 30 -2.49 8.37 -11.83
C ALA A 30 -3.16 9.71 -12.19
N PHE A 31 -3.77 10.40 -11.22
CA PHE A 31 -4.35 11.72 -11.43
C PHE A 31 -3.31 12.77 -11.83
N LEU A 32 -2.16 12.82 -11.13
CA LEU A 32 -1.08 13.76 -11.44
C LEU A 32 -0.48 13.53 -12.83
N SER A 33 -0.43 12.28 -13.31
CA SER A 33 0.06 11.95 -14.65
C SER A 33 -0.86 12.37 -15.81
N SER A 34 -2.10 12.78 -15.50
CA SER A 34 -3.13 13.10 -16.50
C SER A 34 -3.42 14.61 -16.68
N GLY A 35 -2.80 15.48 -15.88
CA GLY A 35 -3.01 16.93 -15.91
C GLY A 35 -2.01 17.71 -16.79
N PRO A 36 -2.30 18.98 -17.18
CA PRO A 36 -1.40 19.80 -17.98
C PRO A 36 -0.04 20.01 -17.28
N ALA A 37 1.05 19.85 -18.02
CA ALA A 37 2.41 20.01 -17.53
C ALA A 37 2.79 21.50 -17.44
N ASP A 38 2.22 22.22 -16.47
CA ASP A 38 2.67 23.58 -16.16
C ASP A 38 4.01 23.55 -15.39
N PRO A 39 4.94 24.48 -15.66
CA PRO A 39 6.26 24.51 -15.02
C PRO A 39 6.19 24.80 -13.50
N SER A 40 5.13 25.47 -13.02
CA SER A 40 4.80 25.60 -11.59
C SER A 40 4.34 24.27 -10.97
N GLY A 41 3.78 23.38 -11.79
CA GLY A 41 3.44 22.00 -11.42
C GLY A 41 4.67 21.13 -11.17
N SER A 42 5.83 21.40 -11.77
CA SER A 42 7.04 20.58 -11.62
C SER A 42 7.57 20.51 -10.17
N MET A 43 7.60 21.63 -9.43
CA MET A 43 7.98 21.63 -8.02
C MET A 43 6.91 21.03 -7.10
N ALA A 44 5.62 21.23 -7.43
CA ALA A 44 4.52 20.59 -6.70
C ALA A 44 4.48 19.08 -6.96
N PHE A 45 4.86 18.65 -8.15
CA PHE A 45 4.94 17.25 -8.58
C PHE A 45 6.10 16.54 -7.90
N SER A 46 7.27 17.17 -7.77
CA SER A 46 8.39 16.60 -7.01
C SER A 46 8.08 16.49 -5.51
N GLY A 47 7.51 17.53 -4.90
CA GLY A 47 7.07 17.49 -3.49
C GLY A 47 5.96 16.47 -3.23
N GLY A 48 4.97 16.39 -4.11
CA GLY A 48 3.88 15.41 -4.04
C GLY A 48 4.38 13.97 -4.21
N THR A 49 5.31 13.73 -5.15
CA THR A 49 5.91 12.41 -5.38
C THR A 49 6.66 11.92 -4.14
N VAL A 50 7.39 12.79 -3.44
CA VAL A 50 8.09 12.43 -2.19
C VAL A 50 7.11 12.03 -1.08
N ILE A 51 6.00 12.76 -0.93
CA ILE A 51 4.97 12.43 0.07
C ILE A 51 4.28 11.10 -0.28
N LEU A 52 3.93 10.88 -1.54
CA LEU A 52 3.34 9.61 -1.99
C LEU A 52 4.30 8.43 -1.75
N ALA A 53 5.60 8.63 -2.02
CA ALA A 53 6.63 7.63 -1.74
C ALA A 53 6.79 7.31 -0.25
N GLN A 54 6.65 8.31 0.64
CA GLN A 54 6.69 8.04 2.09
C GLN A 54 5.47 7.22 2.55
N ILE A 55 4.28 7.57 2.07
CA ILE A 55 3.04 6.83 2.39
C ILE A 55 3.17 5.37 1.90
N GLU A 56 3.72 5.16 0.71
CA GLU A 56 4.03 3.84 0.15
C GLU A 56 4.91 3.01 1.07
N ILE A 57 6.02 3.58 1.55
CA ILE A 57 6.97 2.89 2.44
C ILE A 57 6.27 2.43 3.72
N PHE A 58 5.45 3.29 4.34
CA PHE A 58 4.67 2.90 5.52
C PHE A 58 3.68 1.78 5.21
N ALA A 59 2.99 1.85 4.07
CA ALA A 59 2.01 0.85 3.67
C ALA A 59 2.65 -0.52 3.42
N VAL A 60 3.82 -0.55 2.76
CA VAL A 60 4.63 -1.77 2.56
C VAL A 60 5.08 -2.35 3.90
N ILE A 61 5.59 -1.51 4.82
CA ILE A 61 6.01 -1.96 6.15
C ILE A 61 4.82 -2.57 6.90
N PHE A 62 3.66 -1.90 6.90
CA PHE A 62 2.48 -2.45 7.56
C PHE A 62 1.98 -3.74 6.89
N LEU A 63 2.05 -3.86 5.56
CA LEU A 63 1.72 -5.08 4.84
C LEU A 63 2.64 -6.25 5.25
N LEU A 64 3.94 -5.99 5.39
CA LEU A 64 4.92 -6.98 5.84
C LEU A 64 4.71 -7.37 7.31
N LEU A 65 4.48 -6.40 8.20
CA LEU A 65 4.16 -6.67 9.60
C LEU A 65 2.87 -7.49 9.73
N TYR A 66 1.84 -7.15 8.95
CA TYR A 66 0.59 -7.91 8.89
C TYR A 66 0.83 -9.34 8.36
N ALA A 67 1.64 -9.49 7.32
CA ALA A 67 2.01 -10.80 6.78
C ALA A 67 2.68 -11.69 7.83
N ILE A 68 3.65 -11.15 8.57
CA ILE A 68 4.40 -11.89 9.60
C ILE A 68 3.50 -12.24 10.80
N ALA A 69 2.74 -11.27 11.30
CA ALA A 69 1.93 -11.42 12.52
C ALA A 69 0.69 -12.29 12.30
N ILE A 70 -0.03 -12.08 11.20
CA ILE A 70 -1.35 -12.66 10.97
C ILE A 70 -1.30 -13.85 10.00
N LYS A 71 -0.27 -13.94 9.15
CA LYS A 71 -0.09 -15.00 8.15
C LYS A 71 -1.36 -15.18 7.28
N PRO A 72 -1.73 -14.17 6.48
CA PRO A 72 -3.00 -14.12 5.73
C PRO A 72 -3.23 -15.31 4.80
N TRP A 73 -2.17 -15.99 4.35
CA TRP A 73 -2.25 -17.23 3.58
C TRP A 73 -2.84 -18.43 4.34
N ARG A 74 -2.97 -18.35 5.67
CA ARG A 74 -3.56 -19.40 6.52
C ARG A 74 -5.00 -19.14 6.95
N LEU A 75 -5.58 -17.98 6.61
CA LEU A 75 -6.91 -17.56 7.07
C LEU A 75 -8.02 -18.04 6.13
N SER A 76 -8.54 -17.18 5.25
CA SER A 76 -9.59 -17.51 4.28
C SER A 76 -9.15 -17.22 2.84
N ARG A 77 -9.80 -17.84 1.85
CA ARG A 77 -9.53 -17.57 0.44
C ARG A 77 -9.70 -16.08 0.11
N THR A 78 -10.73 -15.42 0.65
CA THR A 78 -10.97 -13.99 0.44
C THR A 78 -9.84 -13.13 1.00
N VAL A 79 -9.44 -13.35 2.26
CA VAL A 79 -8.35 -12.57 2.90
C VAL A 79 -7.03 -12.79 2.17
N ARG A 80 -6.77 -14.04 1.76
CA ARG A 80 -5.60 -14.38 0.95
C ARG A 80 -5.60 -13.62 -0.38
N THR A 81 -6.73 -13.58 -1.09
CA THR A 81 -6.83 -12.84 -2.37
C THR A 81 -6.60 -11.34 -2.17
N VAL A 82 -7.25 -10.72 -1.18
CA VAL A 82 -7.07 -9.29 -0.89
C VAL A 82 -5.62 -8.98 -0.52
N PHE A 83 -4.97 -9.83 0.27
CA PHE A 83 -3.56 -9.69 0.59
C PHE A 83 -2.68 -9.73 -0.67
N TRP A 84 -2.91 -10.69 -1.58
CA TRP A 84 -2.14 -10.78 -2.82
C TRP A 84 -2.36 -9.59 -3.74
N ILE A 85 -3.59 -9.06 -3.85
CA ILE A 85 -3.87 -7.85 -4.62
C ILE A 85 -3.06 -6.67 -4.07
N ASN A 86 -3.08 -6.49 -2.74
CA ASN A 86 -2.30 -5.43 -2.09
C ASN A 86 -0.79 -5.64 -2.26
N ALA A 87 -0.29 -6.87 -2.18
CA ALA A 87 1.12 -7.17 -2.41
C ALA A 87 1.55 -6.85 -3.84
N VAL A 88 0.75 -7.20 -4.85
CA VAL A 88 1.03 -6.87 -6.25
C VAL A 88 0.97 -5.35 -6.48
N ALA A 89 -0.06 -4.69 -5.95
CA ALA A 89 -0.21 -3.24 -6.06
C ALA A 89 1.00 -2.49 -5.45
N ALA A 90 1.45 -2.90 -4.27
CA ALA A 90 2.63 -2.35 -3.62
C ALA A 90 3.91 -2.53 -4.45
N VAL A 91 4.09 -3.68 -5.12
CA VAL A 91 5.24 -3.90 -6.01
C VAL A 91 5.18 -2.95 -7.23
N VAL A 92 4.02 -2.84 -7.87
CA VAL A 92 3.83 -1.94 -9.02
C VAL A 92 4.12 -0.49 -8.64
N ALA A 93 3.61 -0.08 -7.49
CA ALA A 93 3.76 1.28 -7.00
C ALA A 93 5.22 1.58 -6.59
N ALA A 94 5.91 0.65 -5.93
CA ALA A 94 7.34 0.76 -5.65
C ALA A 94 8.17 0.91 -6.95
N ILE A 95 7.89 0.11 -7.99
CA ILE A 95 8.55 0.24 -9.31
C ILE A 95 8.28 1.62 -9.91
N THR A 96 7.04 2.10 -9.82
CA THR A 96 6.63 3.41 -10.34
C THR A 96 7.38 4.55 -9.64
N ILE A 97 7.53 4.48 -8.32
CA ILE A 97 8.31 5.45 -7.53
C ILE A 97 9.79 5.40 -7.93
N ILE A 98 10.41 4.22 -7.99
CA ILE A 98 11.82 4.07 -8.36
C ILE A 98 12.08 4.63 -9.76
N THR A 99 11.23 4.29 -10.74
CA THR A 99 11.38 4.77 -12.12
C THR A 99 11.13 6.26 -12.26
N THR A 100 10.22 6.83 -11.47
CA THR A 100 9.99 8.27 -11.42
C THR A 100 11.19 9.00 -10.82
N LEU A 101 11.71 8.53 -9.68
CA LEU A 101 12.91 9.08 -9.04
C LEU A 101 14.15 8.99 -9.93
N ALA A 102 14.32 7.89 -10.69
CA ALA A 102 15.45 7.71 -11.59
C ALA A 102 15.41 8.63 -12.83
N ARG A 103 14.27 9.26 -13.11
CA ARG A 103 14.07 10.19 -14.24
C ARG A 103 14.08 11.66 -13.81
N MET A 104 14.15 11.93 -12.50
CA MET A 104 14.38 13.26 -11.93
C MET A 104 15.87 13.56 -11.88
#